data_AF-A0A914DL01-F1
#
_entry.id   AF-A0A914DL01-F1
#
_cell.length_a   1.000
_cell.length_b   1.000
_cell.length_c   1.000
_cell.angle_alpha   90.00
_cell.angle_beta   90.00
_cell.angle_gamma   90.00
#
_symmetry.space_group_name_H-M   'P 1'
#
loop_
_entity.id
_entity.type
_entity.pdbx_description
1 polymer ?
#
loop_
_entity_poly.entity_id
_entity_poly.type
_entity_poly.pdbx_seq_one_letter_code
_entity_poly.pdbx_strand_id
1 'polypeptide(L)'
;MKSIIQNQVERDEYHKMLEERKQQRANDEQKELINKMAEMNIYVPPHMRRSGRTSNETEAGTSNEPSDPLHKIREKARRHLKKQLDEELDSNSSSSISSSGSNRTWKTSRKPTKNSKSGYMFRLNVMDDLEVVVHKDDTPETVANFVCEKLKLDEVTKKSLVEFLRKEFTKHLPI
;
A
#
# COMPACT_ATOMS: atom_id res chain seq x y z
N MET A 1 14.10 36.04 13.86
CA MET A 1 14.68 34.80 13.32
C MET A 1 14.51 33.58 14.23
N LYS A 2 14.70 33.67 15.56
CA LYS A 2 14.58 32.52 16.49
C LYS A 2 13.20 31.82 16.45
N SER A 3 12.11 32.57 16.30
CA SER A 3 10.75 32.03 16.23
C SER A 3 10.46 31.20 14.97
N ILE A 4 11.14 31.47 13.84
CA ILE A 4 10.97 30.69 12.60
C ILE A 4 11.62 29.31 12.75
N ILE A 5 12.80 29.28 13.37
CA ILE A 5 13.53 28.04 13.66
C ILE A 5 12.74 27.20 14.67
N GLN A 6 12.18 27.82 15.70
CA GLN A 6 11.36 27.13 16.70
C GLN A 6 10.09 26.54 16.09
N ASN A 7 9.40 27.26 15.20
CA ASN A 7 8.23 26.73 14.49
C ASN A 7 8.58 25.56 13.55
N GLN A 8 9.79 25.55 12.99
CA GLN A 8 10.27 24.43 12.17
C GLN A 8 10.53 23.19 13.03
N VAL A 9 11.20 23.36 14.17
CA VAL A 9 11.43 22.27 15.14
C VAL A 9 10.11 21.71 15.64
N GLU A 10 9.14 22.56 16.00
CA GLU A 10 7.82 22.13 16.45
C GLU A 10 7.05 21.33 15.37
N ARG A 11 7.15 21.75 14.10
CA ARG A 11 6.56 20.98 12.99
C ARG A 11 7.25 19.63 12.79
N ASP A 12 8.56 19.58 12.88
CA ASP A 12 9.33 18.36 12.68
C ASP A 12 9.11 17.36 13.85
N GLU A 13 9.02 17.85 15.08
CA GLU A 13 8.68 17.04 16.26
C GLU A 13 7.26 16.47 16.17
N TYR A 14 6.29 17.26 15.71
CA TYR A 14 4.93 16.77 15.48
C TYR A 14 4.90 15.64 14.44
N HIS A 15 5.62 15.79 13.34
CA HIS A 15 5.74 14.76 12.31
C HIS A 15 6.39 13.49 12.83
N LYS A 16 7.47 13.62 13.60
CA LYS A 16 8.16 12.48 14.23
C LYS A 16 7.22 11.72 15.17
N MET A 17 6.50 12.41 16.05
CA MET A 17 5.52 11.77 16.95
C MET A 17 4.39 11.08 16.18
N LEU A 18 3.96 11.65 15.05
CA LEU A 18 2.91 11.07 14.21
C LEU A 18 3.38 9.77 13.54
N GLU A 19 4.61 9.75 13.02
CA GLU A 19 5.21 8.55 12.42
C GLU A 19 5.46 7.46 13.46
N GLU A 20 5.99 7.81 14.63
CA GLU A 20 6.22 6.87 15.72
C GLU A 20 4.90 6.21 16.18
N ARG A 21 3.83 7.01 16.35
CA ARG A 21 2.51 6.50 16.69
C ARG A 21 1.90 5.61 15.62
N LYS A 22 2.15 5.91 14.34
CA LYS A 22 1.71 5.09 13.20
C LYS A 22 2.43 3.74 13.20
N GLN A 23 3.73 3.74 13.50
CA GLN A 23 4.53 2.52 13.57
C GLN A 23 4.17 1.64 14.77
N GLN A 24 3.87 2.24 15.93
CA GLN A 24 3.34 1.51 17.09
C GLN A 24 2.02 0.81 16.76
N ARG A 25 1.05 1.51 16.15
CA ARG A 25 -0.24 0.93 15.75
C ARG A 25 -0.09 -0.24 14.75
N ALA A 26 0.82 -0.11 13.78
CA ALA A 26 1.07 -1.18 12.82
C ALA A 26 1.63 -2.45 13.49
N ASN A 27 2.51 -2.30 14.48
CA ASN A 27 3.04 -3.43 15.25
C ASN A 27 1.97 -4.09 16.13
N ASP A 28 1.07 -3.31 16.71
CA ASP A 28 -0.02 -3.82 17.54
C ASP A 28 -1.07 -4.57 16.71
N GLU A 29 -1.46 -4.04 15.54
CA GLU A 29 -2.38 -4.72 14.60
C GLU A 29 -1.82 -6.07 14.12
N GLN A 30 -0.50 -6.14 13.87
CA GLN A 30 0.15 -7.38 13.42
C GLN A 30 0.20 -8.43 14.54
N LYS A 31 0.47 -8.01 15.79
CA LYS A 31 0.44 -8.92 16.96
C LYS A 31 -0.96 -9.44 17.23
N GLU A 32 -1.98 -8.59 17.11
CA GLU A 32 -3.38 -8.98 17.31
C GLU A 32 -3.83 -10.00 16.26
N LEU A 33 -3.42 -9.84 14.99
CA LEU A 33 -3.74 -10.77 13.92
C LEU A 33 -3.09 -12.15 14.13
N ILE A 34 -1.83 -12.18 14.57
CA ILE A 34 -1.11 -13.43 14.86
C ILE A 34 -1.77 -14.17 16.03
N ASN A 35 -2.13 -13.46 17.10
CA ASN A 35 -2.82 -14.08 18.24
C ASN A 35 -4.21 -14.61 17.85
N LYS A 36 -4.97 -13.86 17.05
CA LYS A 36 -6.27 -14.32 16.53
C LYS A 36 -6.16 -15.54 15.63
N MET A 37 -5.10 -15.65 14.81
CA MET A 37 -4.86 -16.85 14.00
C MET A 37 -4.44 -18.05 14.86
N ALA A 38 -3.75 -17.84 15.98
CA ALA A 38 -3.38 -18.91 16.91
C ALA A 38 -4.58 -19.47 17.70
N GLU A 39 -5.61 -18.67 17.93
CA GLU A 39 -6.84 -19.08 18.65
C GLU A 39 -7.87 -19.79 17.74
N MET A 40 -7.74 -19.68 16.41
CA MET A 40 -8.57 -20.45 15.49
C MET A 40 -8.09 -21.91 15.47
N ASN A 41 -8.84 -22.79 16.14
CA ASN A 41 -8.70 -24.24 16.02
C ASN A 41 -9.16 -24.71 14.63
N ILE A 42 -8.40 -24.36 13.60
CA ILE A 42 -8.59 -24.85 12.24
C ILE A 42 -8.18 -26.32 12.24
N TYR A 43 -9.09 -27.21 11.84
CA TYR A 43 -8.74 -28.61 11.64
C TYR A 43 -7.66 -28.71 10.57
N VAL A 44 -6.46 -29.11 10.99
CA VAL A 44 -5.36 -29.44 10.08
C VAL A 44 -5.34 -30.97 9.86
N PRO A 45 -5.54 -31.45 8.62
CA PRO A 45 -5.50 -32.87 8.28
C PRO A 45 -4.21 -33.56 8.75
N PRO A 46 -4.25 -34.87 9.07
CA PRO A 46 -3.15 -35.58 9.71
C PRO A 46 -1.80 -35.46 8.99
N HIS A 47 -1.83 -35.48 7.65
CA HIS A 47 -0.63 -35.39 6.80
C HIS A 47 -0.05 -33.96 6.70
N MET A 48 -0.81 -32.94 7.08
CA MET A 48 -0.39 -31.53 7.08
C MET A 48 0.07 -31.03 8.44
N ARG A 49 -0.14 -31.82 9.50
CA ARG A 49 0.43 -31.54 10.81
C ARG A 49 1.95 -31.66 10.64
N ARG A 50 2.64 -30.52 10.58
CA ARG A 50 4.11 -30.49 10.57
C ARG A 50 4.56 -31.38 11.74
N SER A 51 5.38 -32.38 11.44
CA SER A 51 5.95 -33.27 12.44
C SER A 51 6.85 -32.47 13.37
N GLY A 52 6.24 -31.86 14.39
CA GLY A 52 6.85 -30.95 15.34
C GLY A 52 6.34 -31.25 16.74
N ARG A 53 6.36 -32.54 17.11
CA ARG A 53 6.37 -32.95 18.51
C ARG A 53 7.81 -33.19 18.92
N THR A 54 8.48 -32.15 19.41
CA THR A 54 9.37 -32.26 20.57
C THR A 54 9.30 -30.95 21.34
N SER A 55 8.60 -31.01 22.47
CA SER A 55 8.74 -30.09 23.58
C SER A 55 10.10 -30.27 24.25
N ASN A 56 10.64 -29.16 24.77
CA ASN A 56 11.68 -29.01 25.80
C ASN A 56 13.13 -28.78 25.33
N GLU A 57 13.62 -27.59 25.70
CA GLU A 57 14.93 -27.24 26.27
C GLU A 57 16.13 -28.13 25.92
N THR A 58 17.14 -27.57 25.23
CA THR A 58 18.54 -27.44 25.68
C THR A 58 19.46 -26.95 24.56
N GLU A 59 20.27 -25.96 24.92
CA GLU A 59 21.67 -25.73 24.56
C GLU A 59 22.13 -25.38 23.14
N ALA A 60 22.99 -24.36 23.16
CA ALA A 60 24.07 -23.97 22.26
C ALA A 60 24.52 -25.02 21.24
N GLY A 61 24.77 -24.58 20.00
CA GLY A 61 25.56 -25.37 19.07
C GLY A 61 25.44 -24.91 17.63
N THR A 62 26.49 -24.24 17.18
CA THR A 62 26.73 -23.84 15.79
C THR A 62 26.62 -25.03 14.83
N SER A 63 25.83 -24.92 13.78
CA SER A 63 26.11 -25.69 12.55
C SER A 63 25.47 -25.03 11.34
N ASN A 64 26.32 -24.32 10.58
CA ASN A 64 26.33 -24.27 9.12
C ASN A 64 24.97 -24.38 8.42
N GLU A 65 24.25 -23.25 8.37
CA GLU A 65 23.17 -23.09 7.41
C GLU A 65 23.76 -23.20 5.99
N PRO A 66 23.16 -23.98 5.07
CA PRO A 66 23.59 -23.99 3.69
C PRO A 66 23.49 -22.56 3.17
N SER A 67 24.63 -21.99 2.79
CA SER A 67 24.73 -20.66 2.18
C SER A 67 23.83 -20.64 0.95
N ASP A 68 22.58 -20.24 1.14
CA ASP A 68 21.65 -19.90 0.07
C ASP A 68 22.40 -18.89 -0.83
N PRO A 69 22.57 -19.15 -2.13
CA PRO A 69 23.24 -18.21 -3.03
C PRO A 69 22.63 -16.79 -2.95
N LEU A 70 21.35 -16.68 -2.57
CA LEU A 70 20.68 -15.41 -2.30
C LEU A 70 21.22 -14.67 -1.07
N HIS A 71 21.69 -15.38 -0.03
CA HIS A 71 22.26 -14.77 1.17
C HIS A 71 23.52 -13.97 0.84
N LYS A 72 24.40 -14.50 -0.01
CA LYS A 72 25.61 -13.79 -0.47
C LYS A 72 25.29 -12.56 -1.31
N ILE A 73 24.25 -12.64 -2.15
CA ILE A 73 23.77 -11.50 -2.95
C ILE A 73 23.19 -10.42 -2.03
N ARG A 74 22.36 -10.81 -1.06
CA ARG A 74 21.73 -9.91 -0.09
C ARG A 74 22.75 -9.19 0.78
N GLU A 75 23.77 -9.89 1.27
CA GLU A 75 24.85 -9.29 2.05
C GLU A 75 25.70 -8.32 1.21
N LYS A 76 25.99 -8.65 -0.05
CA LYS A 76 26.70 -7.72 -0.96
C LYS A 76 25.88 -6.46 -1.23
N ALA A 77 24.59 -6.60 -1.53
CA ALA A 77 23.69 -5.47 -1.76
C ALA A 77 23.62 -4.57 -0.51
N ARG A 78 23.51 -5.17 0.67
CA ARG A 78 23.47 -4.44 1.95
C ARG A 78 24.73 -3.64 2.21
N ARG A 79 25.92 -4.22 1.95
CA ARG A 79 27.20 -3.52 2.11
C ARG A 79 27.37 -2.39 1.10
N HIS A 80 26.94 -2.61 -0.14
CA HIS A 80 27.03 -1.59 -1.19
C HIS A 80 26.15 -0.37 -0.88
N LEU A 81 24.90 -0.60 -0.49
CA LEU A 81 23.98 0.47 -0.08
C LEU A 81 24.49 1.22 1.15
N LYS A 82 25.03 0.51 2.13
CA LYS A 82 25.62 1.13 3.31
C LYS A 82 26.81 2.03 2.94
N LYS A 83 27.70 1.55 2.07
CA LYS A 83 28.85 2.35 1.61
C LYS A 83 28.41 3.60 0.84
N GLN A 84 27.40 3.50 -0.04
CA GLN A 84 26.87 4.67 -0.75
C GLN A 84 26.29 5.71 0.21
N LEU A 85 25.55 5.28 1.23
CA LEU A 85 25.00 6.18 2.24
C LEU A 85 26.10 6.87 3.05
N ASP A 86 27.10 6.11 3.49
CA ASP A 86 28.23 6.67 4.25
C ASP A 86 29.04 7.66 3.38
N GLU A 87 29.25 7.35 2.09
CA GLU A 87 29.94 8.20 1.12
C GLU A 87 29.15 9.47 0.74
N GLU A 88 27.81 9.39 0.63
CA GLU A 88 26.95 10.58 0.46
C GLU A 88 26.94 11.47 1.70
N LEU A 89 26.93 10.89 2.90
CA LEU A 89 26.97 11.65 4.15
C LEU A 89 28.30 12.41 4.31
N ASP A 90 29.41 11.80 3.90
CA ASP A 90 30.71 12.45 3.91
C ASP A 90 30.84 13.51 2.79
N SER A 91 30.29 13.25 1.60
CA SER A 91 30.37 14.15 0.43
C SER A 91 29.46 15.38 0.52
N ASN A 92 28.32 15.30 1.23
CA ASN A 92 27.40 16.44 1.42
C ASN A 92 27.83 17.42 2.52
N SER A 93 28.94 17.18 3.21
CA SER A 93 29.49 18.11 4.20
C SER A 93 30.14 19.36 3.58
N SER A 94 30.34 19.40 2.24
CA SER A 94 30.97 20.54 1.57
C SER A 94 30.44 20.83 0.16
N SER A 95 29.13 20.97 -0.04
CA SER A 95 28.66 21.75 -1.19
C SER A 95 27.25 22.29 -0.95
N SER A 96 27.19 23.55 -0.56
CA SER A 96 25.99 24.38 -0.60
C SER A 96 25.59 24.62 -2.06
N ILE A 97 24.52 23.98 -2.55
CA ILE A 97 23.72 24.54 -3.64
C ILE A 97 22.29 24.00 -3.68
N SER A 98 21.40 24.98 -3.88
CA SER A 98 20.01 24.92 -4.29
C SER A 98 19.70 23.90 -5.38
N SER A 99 18.56 23.20 -5.26
CA SER A 99 17.84 22.71 -6.43
C SER A 99 16.35 23.01 -6.31
N SER A 100 15.91 23.84 -7.25
CA SER A 100 14.53 24.05 -7.65
C SER A 100 14.02 22.76 -8.29
N GLY A 101 13.06 22.10 -7.66
CA GLY A 101 12.41 20.89 -8.14
C GLY A 101 10.90 21.03 -8.03
N SER A 102 10.29 21.63 -9.06
CA SER A 102 8.85 21.74 -9.22
C SER A 102 8.23 20.35 -9.40
N ASN A 103 7.72 19.75 -8.33
CA ASN A 103 6.92 18.52 -8.38
C ASN A 103 5.49 18.81 -7.95
N ARG A 104 4.67 19.18 -8.93
CA ARG A 104 3.22 19.36 -8.79
C ARG A 104 2.57 17.96 -8.72
N THR A 105 2.54 17.37 -7.53
CA THR A 105 1.84 16.11 -7.25
C THR A 105 0.40 16.41 -6.84
N TRP A 106 -0.55 16.00 -7.66
CA TRP A 106 -1.98 16.10 -7.39
C TRP A 106 -2.35 14.97 -6.44
N LYS A 107 -2.46 15.31 -5.16
CA LYS A 107 -2.93 14.43 -4.10
C LYS A 107 -4.45 14.24 -4.23
N THR A 108 -4.91 13.13 -4.80
CA THR A 108 -6.24 12.61 -4.52
C THR A 108 -6.17 11.70 -3.28
N SER A 109 -5.97 12.33 -2.12
CA SER A 109 -5.99 11.60 -0.83
C SER A 109 -7.43 11.36 -0.39
N ARG A 110 -8.05 10.26 -0.82
CA ARG A 110 -9.18 9.66 -0.09
C ARG A 110 -8.66 8.43 0.64
N LYS A 111 -8.72 8.46 1.97
CA LYS A 111 -8.36 7.33 2.84
C LYS A 111 -9.32 6.18 2.55
N PRO A 112 -8.87 4.93 2.31
CA PRO A 112 -9.78 3.79 2.26
C PRO A 112 -10.22 3.47 3.69
N THR A 113 -11.48 3.75 4.00
CA THR A 113 -12.13 3.29 5.23
C THR A 113 -12.32 1.79 5.13
N LYS A 114 -11.47 1.03 5.83
CA LYS A 114 -11.66 -0.40 6.09
C LYS A 114 -12.95 -0.57 6.91
N ASN A 115 -14.06 -0.97 6.28
CA ASN A 115 -15.24 -1.68 6.86
C ASN A 115 -16.59 -1.44 6.13
N SER A 116 -16.63 -1.11 4.84
CA SER A 116 -17.88 -1.25 4.07
C SER A 116 -17.86 -2.57 3.30
N LYS A 117 -18.89 -3.41 3.50
CA LYS A 117 -19.26 -4.48 2.57
C LYS A 117 -19.07 -3.94 1.15
N SER A 118 -18.20 -4.56 0.35
CA SER A 118 -17.89 -4.22 -1.04
C SER A 118 -19.13 -3.61 -1.70
N GLY A 119 -19.14 -2.28 -1.82
CA GLY A 119 -20.30 -1.51 -2.26
C GLY A 119 -20.44 -1.62 -3.77
N TYR A 120 -20.59 -2.83 -4.27
CA TYR A 120 -20.85 -3.10 -5.67
C TYR A 120 -22.28 -2.67 -6.02
N MET A 121 -22.45 -1.98 -7.14
CA MET A 121 -23.76 -1.66 -7.71
C MET A 121 -24.12 -2.65 -8.82
N PHE A 122 -23.37 -2.63 -9.92
CA PHE A 122 -23.64 -3.45 -11.10
C PHE A 122 -22.37 -3.64 -11.95
N ARG A 123 -22.42 -4.62 -12.87
CA ARG A 123 -21.34 -4.94 -13.82
C ARG A 123 -21.74 -4.38 -15.18
N LEU A 124 -20.87 -3.58 -15.76
CA LEU A 124 -21.03 -3.00 -17.09
C LEU A 124 -20.17 -3.81 -18.07
N ASN A 125 -20.81 -4.52 -18.98
CA ASN A 125 -20.14 -5.18 -20.09
C ASN A 125 -20.18 -4.24 -21.29
N VAL A 126 -19.02 -3.67 -21.63
CA VAL A 126 -18.92 -2.71 -22.74
C VAL A 126 -18.61 -3.44 -24.05
N MET A 127 -17.76 -4.46 -23.98
CA MET A 127 -17.41 -5.37 -25.08
C MET A 127 -17.09 -6.76 -24.52
N ASP A 128 -16.92 -7.76 -25.39
CA ASP A 128 -16.65 -9.15 -25.00
C ASP A 128 -15.43 -9.31 -24.07
N ASP A 129 -14.45 -8.40 -24.18
CA ASP A 129 -13.21 -8.43 -23.40
C ASP A 129 -13.14 -7.36 -22.29
N LEU A 130 -14.15 -6.50 -22.15
CA LEU A 130 -14.13 -5.38 -21.18
C LEU A 130 -15.34 -5.39 -20.26
N GLU A 131 -15.10 -5.95 -19.08
CA GLU A 131 -16.02 -5.90 -17.94
C GLU A 131 -15.57 -4.83 -16.94
N VAL A 132 -16.47 -3.90 -16.61
CA VAL A 132 -16.22 -2.86 -15.61
C VAL A 132 -17.14 -3.07 -14.41
N VAL A 133 -16.54 -3.29 -13.24
CA VAL A 133 -17.27 -3.42 -11.97
C VAL A 133 -17.51 -2.01 -11.44
N VAL A 134 -18.79 -1.61 -11.34
CA VAL A 134 -19.19 -0.28 -10.87
C VAL A 134 -19.50 -0.34 -9.38
N HIS A 135 -18.86 0.54 -8.61
CA HIS A 135 -19.09 0.71 -7.18
C HIS A 135 -20.08 1.85 -6.88
N LYS A 136 -20.64 1.84 -5.67
CA LYS A 136 -21.58 2.86 -5.16
C LYS A 136 -20.96 4.26 -5.06
N ASP A 137 -19.64 4.32 -4.88
CA ASP A 137 -18.89 5.57 -4.76
C ASP A 137 -18.47 6.12 -6.13
N ASP A 138 -18.64 5.35 -7.19
CA ASP A 138 -18.27 5.76 -8.55
C ASP A 138 -19.32 6.71 -9.12
N THR A 139 -18.86 7.73 -9.85
CA THR A 139 -19.76 8.59 -10.63
C THR A 139 -19.82 8.11 -12.08
N PRO A 140 -20.93 8.32 -12.80
CA PRO A 140 -21.03 7.92 -14.20
C PRO A 140 -19.94 8.56 -15.07
N GLU A 141 -19.48 9.76 -14.72
CA GLU A 141 -18.36 10.43 -15.38
C GLU A 141 -17.03 9.70 -15.14
N THR A 142 -16.78 9.21 -13.93
CA THR A 142 -15.55 8.45 -13.63
C THR A 142 -15.51 7.11 -14.37
N VAL A 143 -16.64 6.40 -14.42
CA VAL A 143 -16.76 5.14 -15.17
C VAL A 143 -16.62 5.40 -16.68
N ALA A 144 -17.28 6.42 -17.20
CA ALA A 144 -17.15 6.78 -18.61
C ALA A 144 -15.72 7.20 -18.99
N ASN A 145 -15.04 7.99 -18.13
CA ASN A 145 -13.63 8.33 -18.34
C ASN A 145 -12.76 7.08 -18.42
N PHE A 146 -12.95 6.13 -17.50
CA PHE A 146 -12.22 4.87 -17.48
C PHE A 146 -12.44 4.05 -18.76
N VAL A 147 -13.69 3.89 -19.18
CA VAL A 147 -14.03 3.16 -20.41
C VAL A 147 -13.46 3.86 -21.64
N CYS A 148 -13.58 5.18 -21.74
CA CYS A 148 -13.06 5.94 -22.88
C CYS A 148 -11.53 5.92 -22.95
N GLU A 149 -10.82 5.92 -21.81
CA GLU A 149 -9.36 5.79 -21.79
C GLU A 149 -8.92 4.40 -22.26
N LYS A 150 -9.62 3.35 -21.82
CA LYS A 150 -9.31 1.96 -22.20
C LYS A 150 -9.56 1.69 -23.68
N LEU A 151 -10.67 2.20 -24.21
CA LEU A 151 -11.10 1.97 -25.59
C LEU A 151 -10.67 3.08 -26.56
N LYS A 152 -9.95 4.11 -26.08
CA LYS A 152 -9.54 5.30 -26.87
C LYS A 152 -10.70 5.92 -27.65
N LEU A 153 -11.83 6.09 -26.98
CA LEU A 153 -13.08 6.56 -27.58
C LEU A 153 -13.12 8.09 -27.72
N ASP A 154 -13.83 8.57 -28.73
CA ASP A 154 -14.03 9.98 -29.01
C ASP A 154 -14.89 10.68 -27.93
N GLU A 155 -14.67 11.98 -27.75
CA GLU A 155 -15.37 12.80 -26.76
C GLU A 155 -16.90 12.84 -26.98
N VAL A 156 -17.36 12.69 -28.22
CA VAL A 156 -18.79 12.60 -28.54
C VAL A 156 -19.40 11.31 -27.98
N THR A 157 -18.73 10.19 -28.19
CA THR A 157 -19.17 8.88 -27.68
C THR A 157 -19.10 8.82 -26.16
N LYS A 158 -18.12 9.49 -25.56
CA LYS A 158 -18.02 9.68 -24.10
C LYS A 158 -19.26 10.36 -23.52
N LYS A 159 -19.74 11.46 -24.14
CA LYS A 159 -20.95 12.17 -23.67
C LYS A 159 -22.18 11.27 -23.71
N SER A 160 -22.33 10.49 -24.79
CA SER A 160 -23.40 9.51 -24.93
C SER A 160 -23.32 8.40 -23.86
N LEU A 161 -22.11 7.90 -23.59
CA LEU A 161 -21.87 6.89 -22.55
C LEU A 161 -22.20 7.43 -21.13
N VAL A 162 -21.87 8.69 -20.84
CA VAL A 162 -22.23 9.31 -19.55
C VAL A 162 -23.74 9.40 -19.38
N GLU A 163 -24.50 9.79 -20.42
CA GLU A 163 -25.96 9.80 -20.36
C GLU A 163 -26.54 8.40 -20.14
N PHE A 164 -26.00 7.40 -20.83
CA PHE A 164 -26.41 6.00 -20.65
C PHE A 164 -26.16 5.55 -19.21
N LEU A 165 -24.96 5.78 -18.68
CA LEU A 165 -24.61 5.42 -17.32
C LEU A 165 -25.48 6.16 -16.29
N ARG A 166 -25.79 7.45 -16.49
CA ARG A 166 -26.71 8.16 -15.59
C ARG A 166 -28.06 7.48 -15.48
N LYS A 167 -28.63 7.02 -16.60
CA LYS A 167 -29.89 6.25 -16.60
C LYS A 167 -29.74 4.92 -15.87
N GLU A 168 -28.66 4.18 -16.12
CA GLU A 168 -28.42 2.90 -15.44
C GLU A 168 -28.21 3.05 -13.93
N PHE A 169 -27.43 4.04 -13.49
CA PHE A 169 -27.25 4.35 -12.07
C PHE A 169 -28.58 4.64 -11.39
N THR A 170 -29.50 5.38 -12.03
CA THR A 170 -30.83 5.63 -11.45
C THR A 170 -31.71 4.38 -11.32
N LYS A 171 -31.55 3.38 -12.19
CA LYS A 171 -32.28 2.11 -12.08
C LYS A 171 -31.81 1.25 -10.93
N HIS A 172 -30.52 1.34 -10.60
CA HIS A 172 -29.86 0.51 -9.59
C HIS A 172 -29.75 1.20 -8.21
N LEU A 173 -30.23 2.44 -8.06
CA LEU A 173 -30.38 3.06 -6.75
C LEU A 173 -31.60 2.45 -6.03
N PRO A 174 -31.45 1.96 -4.79
CA PRO A 174 -32.59 1.54 -3.98
C PRO A 174 -33.46 2.75 -3.68
N ILE A 175 -34.76 2.63 -3.97
CA ILE A 175 -35.81 3.58 -3.56
C ILE A 175 -35.94 3.55 -2.03
#